data_AF-A0A964Q1B2-F1
#
_entry.id   AF-A0A964Q1B2-F1
#
_cell.length_a   1.000
_cell.length_b   1.000
_cell.length_c   1.000
_cell.angle_alpha   90.00
_cell.angle_beta   90.00
_cell.angle_gamma   90.00
#
_symmetry.space_group_name_H-M   'P 1'
#
loop_
_entity.id
_entity.type
_entity.pdbx_description
1 polymer ?
#
loop_
_entity_poly.entity_id
_entity_poly.type
_entity_poly.pdbx_seq_one_letter_code
_entity_poly.pdbx_strand_id
1 'polypeptide(L)'
;TAHGVSVNDPVVVADGLIGLIREVFDRSAVVMDWTHPEFGVSVMTEDGEAFGFVEPVQGAFREEDRMILNGVPFYTPIEEGTLLVTSGRGSVYPRGIPVGRVGSLAEAEAGWRKSFWVEPAARPGTATHVLVLISASPGVGESIEPLWFPEPMLPDSGSAPARPGPSPNPSAPGSGYGPAATPPAGPPAGLP
;
A
#
# COMPACT_ATOMS: atom_id res chain seq x y z
N THR A 1 12.98 -13.97 17.91
CA THR A 1 12.43 -14.10 19.27
C THR A 1 11.71 -15.44 19.38
N ALA A 2 11.58 -16.01 20.58
CA ALA A 2 11.02 -17.37 20.77
C ALA A 2 9.54 -17.52 20.33
N HIS A 3 8.85 -16.40 20.13
CA HIS A 3 7.42 -16.35 19.85
C HIS A 3 7.07 -15.76 18.47
N GLY A 4 8.06 -15.54 17.60
CA GLY A 4 7.83 -15.01 16.24
C GLY A 4 7.48 -13.51 16.18
N VAL A 5 7.53 -12.81 17.31
CA VAL A 5 7.27 -11.38 17.43
C VAL A 5 8.43 -10.56 16.89
N SER A 6 8.15 -9.59 16.03
CA SER A 6 9.11 -8.72 15.36
C SER A 6 8.79 -7.24 15.60
N VAL A 7 9.81 -6.39 15.38
CA VAL A 7 9.62 -4.93 15.37
C VAL A 7 8.62 -4.56 14.26
N ASN A 8 7.75 -3.60 14.54
CA ASN A 8 6.63 -3.15 13.71
C ASN A 8 5.42 -4.10 13.66
N ASP A 9 5.42 -5.21 14.41
CA ASP A 9 4.19 -6.01 14.52
C ASP A 9 3.09 -5.17 15.21
N PRO A 10 1.88 -5.11 14.64
CA PRO A 10 0.76 -4.39 15.23
C PRO A 10 0.28 -5.02 16.53
N VAL A 11 -0.11 -4.17 17.47
CA VAL A 11 -0.68 -4.58 18.76
C VAL A 11 -2.12 -4.07 18.84
N VAL A 12 -3.05 -4.99 19.06
CA VAL A 12 -4.48 -4.72 19.08
C VAL A 12 -5.14 -5.26 20.35
N VAL A 13 -6.27 -4.68 20.70
CA VAL A 13 -7.22 -5.19 21.70
C VAL A 13 -8.58 -5.44 21.03
N ALA A 14 -9.51 -6.02 21.77
CA ALA A 14 -10.86 -6.29 21.26
C ALA A 14 -11.53 -5.03 20.69
N ASP A 15 -11.27 -3.87 21.30
CA ASP A 15 -11.88 -2.60 20.89
C ASP A 15 -11.16 -1.90 19.74
N GLY A 16 -9.87 -2.19 19.48
CA GLY A 16 -9.13 -1.53 18.40
C GLY A 16 -7.60 -1.58 18.50
N LEU A 17 -6.96 -0.74 17.70
CA LEU A 17 -5.50 -0.61 17.59
C LEU A 17 -4.92 0.08 18.83
N ILE A 18 -3.94 -0.56 19.48
CA ILE A 18 -3.15 0.05 20.55
C ILE A 18 -1.92 0.73 19.97
N GLY A 19 -1.20 0.06 19.08
CA GLY A 19 0.10 0.53 18.64
C GLY A 19 0.89 -0.48 17.83
N LEU A 20 2.21 -0.35 17.88
CA LEU A 20 3.18 -1.19 17.18
C LEU A 20 4.35 -1.54 18.10
N ILE A 21 4.99 -2.68 17.86
CA ILE A 21 6.14 -3.11 18.65
C ILE A 21 7.38 -2.32 18.23
N ARG A 22 7.97 -1.60 19.19
CA ARG A 22 9.20 -0.80 18.97
C ARG A 22 10.45 -1.61 19.23
N GLU A 23 10.46 -2.40 20.30
CA GLU A 23 11.61 -3.20 20.71
C GLU A 23 11.16 -4.60 21.11
N VAL A 24 11.99 -5.59 20.80
CA VAL A 24 11.72 -6.98 21.18
C VAL A 24 12.92 -7.54 21.93
N PHE A 25 12.63 -8.16 23.06
CA PHE A 25 13.56 -8.91 23.90
C PHE A 25 13.21 -10.40 23.85
N ASP A 26 13.96 -11.24 24.56
CA ASP A 26 13.78 -12.69 24.52
C ASP A 26 12.37 -13.15 24.94
N ARG A 27 11.77 -12.47 25.93
CA ARG A 27 10.47 -12.82 26.53
C ARG A 27 9.55 -11.63 26.77
N SER A 28 9.94 -10.43 26.32
CA SER A 28 9.17 -9.20 26.47
C SER A 28 9.31 -8.34 25.23
N ALA A 29 8.40 -7.40 25.06
CA ALA A 29 8.44 -6.42 23.97
C ALA A 29 7.95 -5.08 24.50
N VAL A 30 8.47 -4.00 23.93
CA VAL A 30 8.04 -2.63 24.23
C VAL A 30 7.15 -2.16 23.08
N VAL A 31 5.94 -1.74 23.43
CA VAL A 31 4.94 -1.23 22.48
C VAL A 31 5.02 0.29 22.45
N MET A 32 5.10 0.83 21.25
CA MET A 32 4.78 2.23 20.99
C MET A 32 3.27 2.31 20.76
N ASP A 33 2.55 2.82 21.75
CA ASP A 33 1.11 3.02 21.66
C ASP A 33 0.76 4.26 20.84
N TRP A 34 -0.54 4.47 20.64
CA TRP A 34 -1.03 5.58 19.85
C TRP A 34 -0.83 6.95 20.49
N THR A 35 -0.53 7.03 21.80
CA THR A 35 -0.26 8.31 22.49
C THR A 35 1.15 8.82 22.24
N HIS A 36 2.03 7.96 21.71
CA HIS A 36 3.41 8.28 21.45
C HIS A 36 3.54 9.28 20.28
N PRO A 37 4.36 10.35 20.36
CA PRO A 37 4.42 11.40 19.34
C PRO A 37 4.92 10.91 17.95
N GLU A 38 5.66 9.81 17.92
CA GLU A 38 6.09 9.16 16.67
C GLU A 38 5.05 8.18 16.09
N PHE A 39 3.91 8.01 16.76
CA PHE A 39 2.85 7.15 16.26
C PHE A 39 2.16 7.78 15.06
N GLY A 40 1.89 6.96 14.05
CA GLY A 40 1.11 7.35 12.90
C GLY A 40 0.51 6.14 12.22
N VAL A 41 -0.72 6.31 11.73
CA VAL A 41 -1.45 5.22 11.07
C VAL A 41 -2.29 5.75 9.91
N SER A 42 -2.18 5.07 8.77
CA SER A 42 -3.01 5.36 7.60
C SER A 42 -4.38 4.70 7.77
N VAL A 43 -5.44 5.50 7.79
CA VAL A 43 -6.81 5.05 8.04
C VAL A 43 -7.70 5.27 6.83
N MET A 44 -8.83 4.58 6.85
CA MET A 44 -9.95 4.79 5.94
C MET A 44 -11.27 4.69 6.70
N THR A 45 -12.34 5.20 6.11
CA THR A 45 -13.70 4.93 6.62
C THR A 45 -14.04 3.46 6.43
N GLU A 46 -15.01 2.96 7.19
CA GLU A 46 -15.50 1.57 7.07
C GLU A 46 -15.94 1.24 5.63
N ASP A 47 -16.58 2.20 4.95
CA ASP A 47 -17.00 2.09 3.54
C ASP A 47 -15.83 2.18 2.54
N GLY A 48 -14.64 2.57 2.99
CA GLY A 48 -13.44 2.71 2.15
C GLY A 48 -13.45 3.92 1.20
N GLU A 49 -14.41 4.83 1.35
CA GLU A 49 -14.57 6.00 0.48
C GLU A 49 -13.61 7.15 0.82
N ALA A 50 -13.25 7.28 2.10
CA ALA A 50 -12.34 8.33 2.56
C ALA A 50 -11.07 7.72 3.14
N PHE A 51 -9.95 8.37 2.87
CA PHE A 51 -8.64 8.01 3.42
C PHE A 51 -8.06 9.20 4.17
N GLY A 52 -7.24 8.91 5.17
CA GLY A 52 -6.49 9.92 5.89
C GLY A 52 -5.37 9.32 6.71
N PHE A 53 -4.71 10.17 7.49
CA PHE A 53 -3.63 9.80 8.38
C PHE A 53 -3.97 10.26 9.78
N VAL A 54 -3.90 9.35 10.75
CA VAL A 54 -4.15 9.66 12.16
C VAL A 54 -2.82 9.85 12.87
N GLU A 55 -2.72 10.96 13.58
CA GLU A 55 -1.57 11.34 14.40
C GLU A 55 -2.04 11.70 15.82
N PRO A 56 -1.21 11.49 16.84
CA PRO A 56 -1.51 11.94 18.18
C PRO A 56 -1.26 13.43 18.33
N VAL A 57 -2.11 14.05 19.15
CA VAL A 57 -1.96 15.40 19.66
C VAL A 57 -1.78 15.29 21.17
N GLN A 58 -0.59 15.65 21.64
CA GLN A 58 -0.24 15.53 23.06
C GLN A 58 -1.02 16.56 23.88
N GLY A 59 -1.66 16.08 24.94
CA GLY A 59 -2.27 16.89 25.98
C GLY A 59 -1.23 17.36 27.02
N ALA A 60 -1.68 18.13 28.00
CA ALA A 60 -0.83 18.46 29.15
C ALA A 60 -0.54 17.22 30.00
N PHE A 61 -1.51 16.30 30.09
CA PHE A 61 -1.38 14.96 30.66
C PHE A 61 -1.79 13.89 29.64
N ARG A 62 -1.39 12.63 29.88
CA ARG A 62 -1.69 11.52 28.97
C ARG A 62 -3.18 11.22 28.82
N GLU A 63 -3.96 11.51 29.84
CA GLU A 63 -5.42 11.38 29.82
C GLU A 63 -6.09 12.39 28.87
N GLU A 64 -5.38 13.46 28.53
CA GLU A 64 -5.82 14.50 27.60
C GLU A 64 -5.26 14.29 26.18
N ASP A 65 -4.45 13.25 25.95
CA ASP A 65 -3.95 12.92 24.63
C ASP A 65 -5.13 12.63 23.69
N ARG A 66 -5.11 13.29 22.53
CA ARG A 66 -6.14 13.15 21.50
C ARG A 66 -5.55 12.64 20.21
N MET A 67 -6.41 12.20 19.31
CA MET A 67 -6.03 11.89 17.94
C MET A 67 -6.59 12.94 16.99
N ILE A 68 -5.84 13.23 15.93
CA ILE A 68 -6.30 14.06 14.82
C ILE A 68 -6.23 13.25 13.54
N LEU A 69 -7.32 13.26 12.77
CA LEU A 69 -7.38 12.77 11.41
C LEU A 69 -6.98 13.90 10.48
N ASN A 70 -5.85 13.75 9.81
CA ASN A 70 -5.34 14.69 8.83
C ASN A 70 -5.50 14.14 7.41
N GLY A 71 -5.71 15.07 6.47
CA GLY A 71 -5.58 14.79 5.05
C GLY A 71 -6.79 14.25 4.33
N VAL A 72 -7.96 14.50 4.89
CA VAL A 72 -9.24 14.26 4.22
C VAL A 72 -9.44 15.32 3.13
N PRO A 73 -9.73 14.93 1.87
CA PRO A 73 -10.07 15.88 0.82
C PRO A 73 -11.35 16.66 1.15
N PHE A 74 -11.38 17.95 0.81
CA PHE A 74 -12.52 18.82 1.16
C PHE A 74 -13.88 18.34 0.63
N TYR A 75 -13.89 17.72 -0.56
CA TYR A 75 -15.09 17.23 -1.24
C TYR A 75 -15.59 15.88 -0.69
N THR A 76 -14.81 15.22 0.16
CA THR A 76 -15.20 13.93 0.74
C THR A 76 -16.14 14.18 1.93
N PRO A 77 -17.38 13.66 1.90
CA PRO A 77 -18.29 13.75 3.03
C PRO A 77 -17.78 12.81 4.14
N ILE A 78 -17.52 13.35 5.32
CA ILE A 78 -17.28 12.59 6.54
C ILE A 78 -18.18 13.17 7.61
N GLU A 79 -18.95 12.31 8.26
CA GLU A 79 -19.84 12.68 9.34
C GLU A 79 -19.17 12.44 10.71
N GLU A 80 -19.63 13.18 11.72
CA GLU A 80 -19.22 12.90 13.09
C GLU A 80 -19.77 11.52 13.50
N GLY A 81 -18.93 10.72 14.17
CA GLY A 81 -19.23 9.36 14.58
C GLY A 81 -18.83 8.27 13.58
N THR A 82 -18.40 8.62 12.37
CA THR A 82 -17.94 7.63 11.37
C THR A 82 -16.76 6.82 11.91
N LEU A 83 -16.82 5.50 11.76
CA LEU A 83 -15.75 4.59 12.18
C LEU A 83 -14.56 4.67 11.23
N LEU A 84 -13.37 4.82 11.82
CA LEU A 84 -12.09 4.78 11.12
C LEU A 84 -11.41 3.45 11.38
N VAL A 85 -10.98 2.80 10.30
CA VAL A 85 -10.24 1.54 10.33
C VAL A 85 -8.89 1.70 9.63
N THR A 86 -7.92 0.86 9.97
CA THR A 86 -6.63 0.83 9.27
C THR A 86 -6.82 0.53 7.78
N SER A 87 -6.17 1.32 6.93
CA SER A 87 -6.31 1.21 5.47
C SER A 87 -5.47 0.09 4.85
N GLY A 88 -4.50 -0.46 5.57
CA GLY A 88 -3.50 -1.38 4.99
C GLY A 88 -2.38 -0.68 4.21
N ARG A 89 -2.43 0.65 4.05
CA ARG A 89 -1.42 1.41 3.31
C ARG A 89 -0.16 1.56 4.16
N GLY A 90 0.99 1.24 3.58
CA GLY A 90 2.29 1.30 4.25
C GLY A 90 2.78 -0.03 4.84
N SER A 91 2.04 -1.13 4.64
CA SER A 91 2.44 -2.51 5.01
C SER A 91 2.72 -2.79 6.50
N VAL A 92 2.61 -1.78 7.37
CA VAL A 92 2.78 -1.94 8.83
C VAL A 92 1.51 -2.51 9.47
N TYR A 93 0.35 -1.93 9.15
CA TYR A 93 -0.93 -2.32 9.76
C TYR A 93 -1.78 -3.10 8.76
N PRO A 94 -2.29 -4.30 9.11
CA PRO A 94 -3.32 -5.00 8.34
C PRO A 94 -4.52 -4.08 8.14
N ARG A 95 -5.26 -4.27 7.04
CA ARG A 95 -6.51 -3.52 6.79
C ARG A 95 -7.64 -3.95 7.73
N GLY A 96 -8.47 -3.01 8.16
CA GLY A 96 -9.74 -3.27 8.86
C GLY A 96 -9.67 -3.30 10.39
N ILE A 97 -8.58 -2.84 11.01
CA ILE A 97 -8.48 -2.74 12.48
C ILE A 97 -9.11 -1.40 12.91
N PRO A 98 -10.07 -1.39 13.85
CA PRO A 98 -10.64 -0.14 14.37
C PRO A 98 -9.57 0.74 15.01
N VAL A 99 -9.53 2.02 14.63
CA VAL A 99 -8.62 3.02 15.23
C VAL A 99 -9.41 3.96 16.14
N GLY A 100 -10.57 4.43 15.68
CA GLY A 100 -11.36 5.41 16.39
C GLY A 100 -12.57 5.87 15.60
N ARG A 101 -13.27 6.87 16.13
CA ARG A 101 -14.40 7.52 15.46
C ARG A 101 -14.09 8.98 15.18
N VAL A 102 -14.58 9.48 14.06
CA VAL A 102 -14.46 10.89 13.69
C VAL A 102 -15.26 11.73 14.69
N GLY A 103 -14.63 12.75 15.25
CA GLY A 103 -15.25 13.78 16.06
C GLY A 103 -15.34 15.09 15.29
N SER A 104 -15.40 16.20 16.04
CA SER A 104 -15.61 17.51 15.44
C SER A 104 -14.44 18.00 14.60
N LEU A 105 -14.76 18.90 13.66
CA LEU A 105 -13.76 19.55 12.81
C LEU A 105 -12.72 20.28 13.68
N ALA A 106 -11.46 19.88 13.55
CA ALA A 106 -10.35 20.49 14.27
C ALA A 106 -9.86 21.73 13.52
N GLU A 107 -9.58 21.57 12.23
CA GLU A 107 -9.07 22.64 11.38
C GLU A 107 -9.50 22.41 9.93
N ALA A 108 -9.83 23.50 9.25
CA ALA A 108 -9.98 23.52 7.80
C ALA A 108 -8.89 24.43 7.24
N GLU A 109 -7.77 23.84 6.82
CA GLU A 109 -6.73 24.62 6.15
C GLU A 109 -7.30 25.22 4.85
N ALA A 110 -6.90 26.45 4.56
CA ALA A 110 -7.42 27.30 3.47
C ALA A 110 -7.18 26.75 2.03
N GLY A 111 -6.84 25.48 1.87
CA GLY A 111 -6.42 24.89 0.60
C GLY A 111 -6.67 23.39 0.50
N TRP A 112 -7.92 22.95 0.59
CA TRP A 112 -8.40 21.64 0.09
C TRP A 112 -8.33 20.43 1.03
N ARG A 113 -7.81 20.56 2.26
CA ARG A 113 -7.76 19.47 3.26
C ARG A 113 -8.53 19.86 4.53
N LYS A 114 -9.22 18.88 5.11
CA LYS A 114 -9.89 18.99 6.41
C LYS A 114 -9.19 18.10 7.42
N SER A 115 -9.18 18.57 8.66
CA SER A 115 -8.70 17.82 9.82
C SER A 115 -9.81 17.70 10.86
N PHE A 116 -9.96 16.51 11.41
CA PHE A 116 -11.01 16.20 12.39
C PHE A 116 -10.38 15.63 13.66
N TRP A 117 -10.98 15.93 14.80
CA TRP A 117 -10.66 15.20 16.02
C TRP A 117 -11.07 13.74 15.87
N VAL A 118 -10.38 12.84 16.54
CA VAL A 118 -10.71 11.42 16.55
C VAL A 118 -10.81 10.95 18.00
N GLU A 119 -11.92 10.28 18.29
CA GLU A 119 -12.09 9.56 19.54
C GLU A 119 -11.44 8.17 19.41
N PRO A 120 -10.41 7.85 20.20
CA PRO A 120 -9.70 6.57 20.11
C PRO A 120 -10.61 5.42 20.51
N ALA A 121 -10.61 4.34 19.73
CA ALA A 121 -11.39 3.15 20.03
C ALA A 121 -10.80 2.35 21.20
N ALA A 122 -9.46 2.32 21.29
CA ALA A 122 -8.74 1.58 22.32
C ALA A 122 -7.98 2.51 23.26
N ARG A 123 -7.98 2.21 24.56
CA ARG A 123 -7.21 2.95 25.57
C ARG A 123 -6.07 2.07 26.13
N PRO A 124 -4.79 2.44 25.95
CA PRO A 124 -3.67 1.63 26.42
C PRO A 124 -3.66 1.49 27.94
N GLY A 125 -4.05 2.53 28.68
CA GLY A 125 -4.09 2.52 30.15
C GLY A 125 -5.05 1.49 30.78
N THR A 126 -6.04 0.99 30.03
CA THR A 126 -7.01 -0.01 30.51
C THR A 126 -6.78 -1.40 29.92
N ALA A 127 -5.84 -1.54 28.98
CA ALA A 127 -5.58 -2.80 28.30
C ALA A 127 -4.85 -3.79 29.23
N THR A 128 -5.52 -4.85 29.65
CA THR A 128 -4.90 -5.93 30.45
C THR A 128 -4.35 -7.05 29.57
N HIS A 129 -5.02 -7.34 28.46
CA HIS A 129 -4.63 -8.37 27.49
C HIS A 129 -4.57 -7.74 26.11
N VAL A 130 -3.52 -8.05 25.37
CA VAL A 130 -3.30 -7.56 24.00
C VAL A 130 -2.99 -8.73 23.08
N LEU A 131 -3.35 -8.58 21.81
CA LEU A 131 -2.99 -9.51 20.75
C LEU A 131 -1.94 -8.84 19.86
N VAL A 132 -0.87 -9.57 19.58
CA VAL A 132 0.15 -9.16 18.60
C VAL A 132 -0.16 -9.84 17.28
N LEU A 133 -0.34 -9.04 16.24
CA LEU A 133 -0.57 -9.54 14.89
C LEU A 133 0.77 -9.84 14.23
N ILE A 134 1.18 -11.11 14.31
CA ILE A 134 2.39 -11.58 13.64
C ILE A 134 2.13 -11.76 12.15
N SER A 135 2.94 -11.11 11.31
CA SER A 135 2.91 -11.40 9.87
C SER A 135 3.64 -12.72 9.63
N ALA A 136 2.90 -13.75 9.20
CA ALA A 136 3.43 -15.10 8.99
C ALA A 136 4.33 -15.25 7.75
N SER A 137 4.90 -14.15 7.23
CA SER A 137 5.77 -14.19 6.04
C SER A 137 7.16 -13.61 6.32
N PRO A 138 8.06 -14.38 6.96
CA PRO A 138 9.48 -14.15 6.77
C PRO A 138 9.83 -14.56 5.32
N GLY A 139 9.56 -13.68 4.34
CA GLY A 139 9.94 -13.95 2.94
C GLY A 139 9.01 -13.49 1.81
N VAL A 140 8.32 -12.35 1.88
CA VAL A 140 7.84 -11.71 0.63
C VAL A 140 9.01 -10.99 -0.04
N GLY A 141 9.96 -11.81 -0.48
CA GLY A 141 11.08 -11.52 -1.35
C GLY A 141 11.36 -12.70 -2.29
N GLU A 142 10.46 -13.70 -2.34
CA GLU A 142 10.38 -14.57 -3.52
C GLU A 142 9.38 -13.95 -4.49
N SER A 143 9.94 -13.48 -5.61
CA SER A 143 9.23 -12.95 -6.76
C SER A 143 7.99 -13.77 -7.06
N ILE A 144 6.85 -13.10 -7.21
CA ILE A 144 5.56 -13.70 -7.63
C ILE A 144 5.56 -14.08 -9.12
N GLU A 145 6.72 -13.94 -9.79
CA GLU A 145 6.89 -14.20 -11.23
C GLU A 145 6.68 -15.65 -11.67
N PRO A 146 7.02 -16.72 -10.93
CA PRO A 146 6.77 -18.09 -11.39
C PRO A 146 5.29 -18.48 -11.32
N LEU A 147 4.44 -17.67 -10.68
CA LEU A 147 2.98 -17.87 -10.70
C LEU A 147 2.30 -17.20 -11.91
N TRP A 148 2.93 -16.19 -12.51
CA TRP A 148 2.40 -15.47 -13.68
C TRP A 148 3.03 -15.93 -15.00
N PHE A 149 4.25 -16.48 -14.95
CA PHE A 149 4.94 -17.09 -16.08
C PHE A 149 5.24 -18.55 -15.75
N PRO A 150 4.30 -19.49 -15.94
CA PRO A 150 4.71 -20.89 -16.03
C PRO A 150 5.73 -20.96 -17.17
N GLU A 151 6.95 -21.44 -16.90
CA GLU A 151 7.94 -21.70 -17.95
C GLU A 151 7.24 -22.51 -19.05
N PRO A 152 7.26 -22.07 -20.31
CA PRO A 152 6.74 -22.90 -21.38
C PRO A 152 7.57 -24.18 -21.37
N MET A 153 6.94 -25.32 -21.12
CA MET A 153 7.55 -26.64 -21.29
C MET A 153 8.09 -26.72 -22.71
N LEU A 154 9.40 -26.53 -22.86
CA LEU A 154 10.10 -26.89 -24.08
C LEU A 154 9.99 -28.41 -24.21
N PRO A 155 9.45 -28.94 -25.32
CA PRO A 155 9.43 -30.37 -25.53
C PRO A 155 10.87 -30.89 -25.64
N ASP A 156 11.16 -31.98 -24.92
CA ASP A 156 12.45 -32.68 -24.93
C ASP A 156 12.93 -32.88 -26.37
N SER A 157 13.98 -32.14 -26.73
CA SER A 157 14.63 -32.27 -28.03
C SER A 157 15.63 -33.41 -27.94
N GLY A 158 15.24 -34.63 -28.35
CA GLY A 158 16.22 -35.70 -28.51
C GLY A 158 15.71 -37.10 -28.82
N SER A 159 15.19 -37.35 -30.02
CA SER A 159 15.63 -38.44 -30.93
C SER A 159 14.53 -38.92 -31.89
N ALA A 160 14.69 -38.67 -33.19
CA ALA A 160 14.22 -39.54 -34.27
C ALA A 160 14.97 -39.23 -35.60
N PRO A 161 15.18 -40.21 -36.50
CA PRO A 161 16.29 -40.24 -37.45
C PRO A 161 16.02 -39.59 -38.82
N ALA A 162 17.13 -39.50 -39.59
CA ALA A 162 17.34 -38.77 -40.84
C ALA A 162 16.36 -39.04 -41.99
N ARG A 163 16.14 -38.01 -42.83
CA ARG A 163 15.53 -38.10 -44.16
C ARG A 163 16.53 -37.57 -45.23
N PRO A 164 16.57 -38.15 -46.45
CA PRO A 164 17.60 -37.87 -47.45
C PRO A 164 17.32 -36.62 -48.30
N GLY A 165 18.38 -36.12 -48.94
CA GLY A 165 18.51 -34.82 -49.58
C GLY A 165 17.79 -34.60 -50.93
N PRO A 166 18.02 -33.43 -51.56
CA PRO A 166 17.10 -32.83 -52.53
C PRO A 166 17.49 -33.06 -54.00
N SER A 167 16.54 -32.80 -54.89
CA SER A 167 16.73 -32.67 -56.34
C SER A 167 15.66 -31.73 -56.94
N PRO A 168 15.92 -31.07 -58.09
CA PRO A 168 16.09 -29.61 -58.06
C PRO A 168 15.28 -28.79 -59.10
N ASN A 169 15.35 -27.46 -58.89
CA ASN A 169 15.43 -26.35 -59.88
C ASN A 169 14.15 -25.86 -60.61
N PRO A 170 14.17 -24.73 -61.35
CA PRO A 170 14.88 -23.43 -61.20
C PRO A 170 13.92 -22.21 -61.36
N SER A 171 14.35 -21.00 -60.97
CA SER A 171 14.42 -19.78 -61.81
C SER A 171 14.65 -18.51 -60.98
N ALA A 172 15.56 -17.67 -61.45
CA ALA A 172 16.16 -16.48 -60.85
C ALA A 172 15.59 -15.19 -61.51
N PRO A 173 16.27 -14.00 -61.54
CA PRO A 173 16.89 -13.16 -60.49
C PRO A 173 16.54 -11.63 -60.63
N GLY A 174 17.11 -10.80 -59.75
CA GLY A 174 17.48 -9.37 -60.01
C GLY A 174 16.47 -8.33 -59.51
N SER A 175 16.79 -7.12 -59.04
CA SER A 175 18.00 -6.27 -58.92
C SER A 175 17.60 -5.17 -57.90
N GLY A 176 18.42 -4.60 -56.99
CA GLY A 176 19.55 -3.70 -57.22
C GLY A 176 19.16 -2.20 -57.14
N TYR A 177 19.85 -1.43 -56.27
CA TYR A 177 19.86 0.05 -56.07
C TYR A 177 18.70 0.66 -55.24
N GLY A 178 18.88 1.62 -54.32
CA GLY A 178 19.94 2.61 -54.02
C GLY A 178 19.25 3.95 -53.61
N PRO A 179 19.81 4.81 -52.74
CA PRO A 179 19.02 5.76 -51.94
C PRO A 179 18.98 7.23 -52.43
N ALA A 180 18.15 8.02 -51.72
CA ALA A 180 18.15 9.49 -51.53
C ALA A 180 17.42 10.38 -52.55
N ALA A 181 16.44 11.16 -52.06
CA ALA A 181 16.39 12.64 -52.15
C ALA A 181 15.04 13.21 -51.66
N THR A 182 15.11 14.32 -50.93
CA THR A 182 14.04 15.26 -50.52
C THR A 182 14.48 16.65 -51.04
N PRO A 183 13.65 17.72 -51.05
CA PRO A 183 12.32 18.02 -51.63
C PRO A 183 12.48 19.06 -52.80
N PRO A 184 11.47 19.87 -53.27
CA PRO A 184 10.89 21.02 -52.54
C PRO A 184 9.41 21.45 -52.84
N ALA A 185 8.88 22.27 -51.92
CA ALA A 185 7.92 23.40 -51.97
C ALA A 185 6.83 23.59 -53.07
N GLY A 186 5.61 23.97 -52.64
CA GLY A 186 4.69 24.87 -53.36
C GLY A 186 3.22 24.89 -52.89
N PRO A 187 2.45 26.02 -53.01
CA PRO A 187 1.38 26.46 -52.07
C PRO A 187 0.01 26.76 -52.79
N PRO A 188 -0.87 27.75 -52.43
CA PRO A 188 -1.57 28.20 -51.19
C PRO A 188 -3.14 28.32 -51.33
N ALA A 189 -3.79 28.99 -50.35
CA ALA A 189 -5.12 29.69 -50.35
C ALA A 189 -6.36 28.86 -49.90
N GLY A 190 -7.37 29.39 -49.20
CA GLY A 190 -7.71 30.75 -48.75
C GLY A 190 -8.91 30.73 -47.78
N LEU A 191 -9.16 31.87 -47.15
CA LEU A 191 -10.23 32.19 -46.17
C LEU A 191 -11.65 32.05 -46.74
N PRO A 192 -12.67 31.99 -45.87
CA PRO A 192 -13.45 33.21 -45.60
C PRO A 192 -13.43 33.68 -44.14
#